data_AF-A0AAD3MU46-F1
#
_entry.id   AF-A0AAD3MU46-F1
#
_cell.length_a   1.000
_cell.length_b   1.000
_cell.length_c   1.000
_cell.angle_alpha   90.00
_cell.angle_beta   90.00
_cell.angle_gamma   90.00
#
_symmetry.space_group_name_H-M   'P 1'
#
loop_
_entity.id
_entity.type
_entity.pdbx_description
1 polymer ?
#
loop_
_entity_poly.entity_id
_entity_poly.type
_entity_poly.pdbx_seq_one_letter_code
_entity_poly.pdbx_strand_id
1 'polypeptide(L)'
;MGEHTAFLLLLVATLTLSSEVPADDSVGLLTEPQVAMFCGKLNMHINVQTGKWESDPSGTKSCIGTKEGILQYCQEVYPELQITNVVEANQPVSIQNWSKKGRKQFRSHTHIVVPYRCLVGEFVSDALLVPDKCKFLHQERMDQCESHLHWHTVAKESCGERTMNLHDYGMLLPCGIDRFRGVEFVCCPAEADRESDSTELEGEESDVWWGGAETEYSDNSMSHPADTERATAEDNEDEDEQAEAFERDENGDGDEDEEDDDDDVTDERDSDERSANIAMTTTTTTTTESVEEVVRAVCWARAESGPCHAMLERWYFVPEKGRCAPFLFGGCGGNRNNFESEEYCLAVCSSSLPTMAPSPPDAVD
;
A
#
# COMPACT_ATOMS: atom_id res chain seq x y z
N MET A 1 -14.02 9.56 -90.94
CA MET A 1 -13.80 8.35 -90.14
C MET A 1 -12.32 8.42 -89.76
N GLY A 2 -11.90 9.06 -88.66
CA GLY A 2 -12.33 8.89 -87.27
C GLY A 2 -11.18 8.14 -86.57
N GLU A 3 -10.59 8.76 -85.53
CA GLU A 3 -9.52 8.23 -84.65
C GLU A 3 -8.10 8.35 -85.27
N HIS A 4 -7.07 8.89 -84.61
CA HIS A 4 -6.63 8.64 -83.25
C HIS A 4 -6.06 9.89 -82.54
N THR A 5 -6.37 9.93 -81.25
CA THR A 5 -6.06 10.88 -80.20
C THR A 5 -4.57 11.02 -79.88
N ALA A 6 -4.13 12.26 -79.63
CA ALA A 6 -2.82 12.60 -79.11
C ALA A 6 -2.65 12.11 -77.65
N PHE A 7 -1.61 11.32 -77.39
CA PHE A 7 -1.18 10.97 -76.03
C PHE A 7 -0.21 12.03 -75.51
N LEU A 8 -0.66 12.78 -74.51
CA LEU A 8 0.15 13.66 -73.68
C LEU A 8 0.87 12.79 -72.62
N LEU A 9 2.19 12.68 -72.69
CA LEU A 9 3.01 12.07 -71.62
C LEU A 9 3.28 13.13 -70.54
N LEU A 10 2.61 12.98 -69.39
CA LEU A 10 2.90 13.72 -68.15
C LEU A 10 4.03 13.01 -67.41
N LEU A 11 5.21 13.63 -67.37
CA LEU A 11 6.30 13.28 -66.45
C LEU A 11 5.97 13.85 -65.06
N VAL A 12 5.58 12.98 -64.12
CA VAL A 12 5.48 13.32 -62.71
C VAL A 12 6.83 13.01 -62.06
N ALA A 13 7.57 14.05 -61.69
CA ALA A 13 8.77 13.93 -60.86
C ALA A 13 8.34 13.82 -59.39
N THR A 14 8.47 12.64 -58.79
CA THR A 14 8.27 12.44 -57.35
C THR A 14 9.56 12.82 -56.62
N LEU A 15 9.54 13.94 -55.90
CA LEU A 15 10.55 14.29 -54.90
C LEU A 15 10.31 13.43 -53.65
N THR A 16 11.18 12.47 -53.38
CA THR A 16 11.22 11.76 -52.09
C THR A 16 11.92 12.66 -51.08
N LEU A 17 11.15 13.32 -50.23
CA LEU A 17 11.67 14.00 -49.05
C LEU A 17 11.99 12.91 -48.01
N SER A 18 13.25 12.51 -47.90
CA SER A 18 13.71 11.69 -46.78
C SER A 18 13.65 12.55 -45.53
N SER A 19 12.60 12.36 -44.73
CA SER A 19 12.54 12.84 -43.36
C SER A 19 13.47 11.94 -42.54
N GLU A 20 14.71 12.38 -42.33
CA GLU A 20 15.59 11.79 -41.34
C GLU A 20 14.95 12.03 -39.97
N VAL A 21 14.36 10.97 -39.41
CA VAL A 21 13.93 10.95 -38.00
C VAL A 21 15.22 10.96 -37.17
N PRO A 22 15.43 11.93 -36.27
CA PRO A 22 16.56 11.87 -35.35
C PRO A 22 16.38 10.62 -34.50
N ALA A 23 17.34 9.70 -34.55
CA ALA A 23 17.47 8.65 -33.56
C ALA A 23 17.79 9.33 -32.23
N ASP A 24 16.82 9.37 -31.34
CA ASP A 24 17.00 9.79 -29.95
C ASP A 24 17.72 8.65 -29.20
N ASP A 25 19.03 8.57 -29.39
CA ASP A 25 19.95 7.61 -28.77
C ASP A 25 20.28 7.98 -27.31
N SER A 26 19.34 8.54 -26.56
CA SER A 26 19.52 8.82 -25.13
C SER A 26 18.20 8.96 -24.36
N VAL A 27 17.36 7.92 -24.40
CA VAL A 27 16.42 7.70 -23.29
C VAL A 27 17.22 7.17 -22.10
N GLY A 28 18.00 8.06 -21.46
CA GLY A 28 18.50 7.78 -20.13
C GLY A 28 17.29 7.46 -19.26
N LEU A 29 17.32 6.36 -18.50
CA LEU A 29 16.28 6.05 -17.53
C LEU A 29 16.12 7.26 -16.60
N LEU A 30 15.12 8.10 -16.88
CA LEU A 30 14.78 9.20 -16.01
C LEU A 30 14.30 8.58 -14.71
N THR A 31 14.95 8.92 -13.60
CA THR A 31 14.54 8.44 -12.29
C THR A 31 13.17 9.03 -11.98
N GLU A 32 12.31 8.23 -11.34
CA GLU A 32 10.98 8.67 -10.96
C GLU A 32 11.04 9.95 -10.10
N PRO A 33 10.20 10.98 -10.38
CA PRO A 33 10.17 12.20 -9.59
C PRO A 33 9.62 11.93 -8.18
N GLN A 34 10.38 12.35 -7.18
CA GLN A 34 10.07 12.15 -5.76
C GLN A 34 10.40 13.41 -4.97
N VAL A 35 9.67 13.64 -3.87
CA VAL A 35 9.92 14.71 -2.91
C VAL A 35 10.01 14.13 -1.50
N ALA A 36 10.86 14.72 -0.67
CA ALA A 36 11.06 14.30 0.71
C ALA A 36 11.02 15.51 1.63
N MET A 37 10.46 15.31 2.82
CA MET A 37 10.21 16.38 3.77
C MET A 37 10.76 16.01 5.14
N PHE A 38 11.28 17.01 5.84
CA PHE A 38 11.67 16.89 7.24
C PHE A 38 11.43 18.24 7.92
N CYS A 39 10.58 18.26 8.96
CA CYS A 39 10.19 19.52 9.58
C CYS A 39 11.38 20.27 10.19
N GLY A 40 11.43 21.58 9.97
CA GLY A 40 12.56 22.43 10.36
C GLY A 40 13.72 22.46 9.35
N LYS A 41 13.63 21.71 8.25
CA LYS A 41 14.57 21.71 7.12
C LYS A 41 13.83 22.07 5.84
N LEU A 42 14.60 22.48 4.82
CA LEU A 42 14.04 22.67 3.48
C LEU A 42 13.67 21.32 2.88
N ASN A 43 12.61 21.32 2.08
CA ASN A 43 12.20 20.15 1.33
C ASN A 43 13.30 19.72 0.35
N MET A 44 13.35 18.42 0.07
CA MET A 44 14.27 17.81 -0.87
C MET A 44 13.48 17.21 -2.03
N HIS A 45 14.08 17.14 -3.21
CA HIS A 45 13.47 16.55 -4.40
C HIS A 45 14.54 15.83 -5.22
N ILE A 46 14.15 14.81 -6.00
CA ILE A 46 15.09 14.10 -6.86
C ILE A 46 15.26 14.82 -8.20
N ASN A 47 16.48 15.07 -8.60
CA ASN A 47 16.75 15.54 -9.95
C ASN A 47 16.60 14.34 -10.91
N VAL A 48 15.54 14.34 -11.72
CA VAL A 48 15.16 13.22 -12.60
C VAL A 48 16.24 12.80 -13.61
N GLN A 49 17.18 13.70 -13.94
CA GLN A 49 18.29 13.43 -14.86
C GLN A 49 19.51 12.82 -14.16
N THR A 50 19.73 13.18 -12.89
CA THR A 50 20.94 12.74 -12.14
C THR A 50 20.66 11.70 -11.06
N GLY A 51 19.39 11.51 -10.68
CA GLY A 51 18.96 10.65 -9.57
C GLY A 51 19.39 11.15 -8.19
N LYS A 52 19.87 12.40 -8.07
CA LYS A 52 20.37 12.96 -6.80
C LYS A 52 19.34 13.82 -6.10
N TRP A 53 19.38 13.80 -4.77
CA TRP A 53 18.55 14.66 -3.92
C TRP A 53 19.07 16.10 -3.91
N GLU A 54 18.22 17.02 -4.30
CA GLU A 54 18.46 18.47 -4.31
C GLU A 54 17.51 19.18 -3.35
N SER A 55 17.97 20.30 -2.79
CA SER A 55 17.14 21.11 -1.88
C SER A 55 16.10 21.91 -2.66
N ASP A 56 15.06 22.36 -1.96
CA ASP A 56 14.02 23.24 -2.48
C ASP A 56 14.58 24.37 -3.38
N PRO A 57 14.15 24.48 -4.66
CA PRO A 57 14.64 25.51 -5.57
C PRO A 57 14.40 26.94 -5.07
N SER A 58 13.27 27.14 -4.38
CA SER A 58 12.86 28.41 -3.79
C SER A 58 13.59 28.74 -2.49
N GLY A 59 14.34 27.79 -1.90
CA GLY A 59 15.10 27.97 -0.66
C GLY A 59 14.25 28.28 0.58
N THR A 60 12.93 28.07 0.54
CA THR A 60 12.00 28.56 1.57
C THR A 60 10.96 27.53 2.02
N LYS A 61 10.62 26.54 1.18
CA LYS A 61 9.58 25.55 1.47
C LYS A 61 10.11 24.51 2.45
N SER A 62 9.28 24.18 3.43
CA SER A 62 9.54 23.20 4.51
C SER A 62 8.43 22.15 4.49
N CYS A 63 8.48 21.19 5.40
CA CYS A 63 7.51 20.10 5.50
C CYS A 63 6.05 20.58 5.38
N ILE A 64 5.26 19.79 4.68
CA ILE A 64 3.86 20.07 4.34
C ILE A 64 3.01 18.98 5.00
N GLY A 65 1.94 19.39 5.69
CA GLY A 65 1.08 18.46 6.44
C GLY A 65 -0.11 17.89 5.67
N THR A 66 -0.46 18.46 4.51
CA THR A 66 -1.62 18.07 3.71
C THR A 66 -1.19 17.43 2.38
N LYS A 67 -1.91 16.41 1.91
CA LYS A 67 -1.58 15.69 0.68
C LYS A 67 -1.75 16.57 -0.56
N GLU A 68 -2.74 17.46 -0.55
CA GLU A 68 -2.97 18.48 -1.58
C GLU A 68 -1.78 19.44 -1.69
N GLY A 69 -1.21 19.83 -0.54
CA GLY A 69 -0.04 20.70 -0.50
C GLY A 69 1.21 20.00 -1.04
N ILE A 70 1.35 18.70 -0.81
CA ILE A 70 2.44 17.89 -1.38
C ILE A 70 2.30 17.78 -2.90
N LEU A 71 1.08 17.54 -3.39
CA LEU A 71 0.80 17.54 -4.83
C LEU A 71 1.16 18.89 -5.47
N GLN A 72 0.75 20.00 -4.85
CA GLN A 72 1.11 21.33 -5.31
C GLN A 72 2.64 21.55 -5.31
N TYR A 73 3.33 21.03 -4.30
CA TYR A 73 4.80 21.12 -4.23
C TYR A 73 5.49 20.29 -5.33
N CYS A 74 5.01 19.08 -5.60
CA CYS A 74 5.49 18.29 -6.75
C CYS A 74 5.32 19.07 -8.07
N GLN A 75 4.19 19.75 -8.26
CA GLN A 75 3.93 20.57 -9.45
C GLN A 75 4.83 21.81 -9.52
N GLU A 76 5.16 22.43 -8.39
CA GLU A 76 6.08 23.57 -8.31
C GLU A 76 7.52 23.17 -8.68
N VAL A 77 7.97 22.01 -8.20
CA VAL A 77 9.34 21.52 -8.39
C VAL A 77 9.54 20.85 -9.75
N TYR A 78 8.50 20.20 -10.29
CA TYR A 78 8.54 19.53 -11.59
C TYR A 78 7.56 20.18 -12.58
N PRO A 79 7.80 21.44 -13.01
CA PRO A 79 6.86 22.17 -13.86
C PRO A 79 6.72 21.59 -15.27
N GLU A 80 7.72 20.83 -15.73
CA GLU A 80 7.72 20.18 -17.04
C GLU A 80 6.97 18.83 -17.04
N LEU A 81 6.64 18.30 -15.85
CA LEU A 81 5.93 17.03 -15.68
C LEU A 81 4.47 17.30 -15.32
N GLN A 82 3.55 16.55 -15.93
CA GLN A 82 2.12 16.65 -15.65
C GLN A 82 1.78 15.86 -14.37
N ILE A 83 2.16 16.36 -13.20
CA ILE A 83 1.90 15.66 -11.93
C ILE A 83 0.40 15.72 -11.60
N THR A 84 -0.24 14.55 -11.49
CA THR A 84 -1.68 14.41 -11.24
C THR A 84 -2.00 13.93 -9.83
N ASN A 85 -1.10 13.16 -9.21
CA ASN A 85 -1.31 12.59 -7.88
C ASN A 85 0.02 12.38 -7.16
N VAL A 86 -0.05 12.04 -5.88
CA VAL A 86 1.10 11.69 -5.04
C VAL A 86 0.81 10.42 -4.26
N VAL A 87 1.86 9.66 -3.96
CA VAL A 87 1.76 8.45 -3.14
C VAL A 87 3.01 8.31 -2.28
N GLU A 88 2.88 7.77 -1.07
CA GLU A 88 4.04 7.44 -0.24
C GLU A 88 4.87 6.31 -0.89
N ALA A 89 6.19 6.39 -0.78
CA ALA A 89 7.07 5.32 -1.24
C ALA A 89 7.02 4.13 -0.28
N ASN A 90 7.20 2.92 -0.82
CA ASN A 90 7.13 1.68 -0.05
C ASN A 90 8.27 1.55 0.98
N GLN A 91 9.41 2.21 0.74
CA GLN A 91 10.61 2.10 1.56
C GLN A 91 11.14 3.47 1.99
N PRO A 92 11.62 3.62 3.24
CA PRO A 92 12.29 4.83 3.68
C PRO A 92 13.67 4.97 3.04
N VAL A 93 14.08 6.21 2.79
CA VAL A 93 15.39 6.55 2.24
C VAL A 93 16.21 7.37 3.23
N SER A 94 17.53 7.20 3.18
CA SER A 94 18.46 8.00 3.99
C SER A 94 19.01 9.17 3.17
N ILE A 95 18.66 10.40 3.57
CA ILE A 95 19.05 11.62 2.86
C ILE A 95 20.03 12.41 3.73
N GLN A 96 21.15 12.80 3.14
CA GLN A 96 22.20 13.59 3.78
C GLN A 96 22.09 15.07 3.41
N ASN A 97 22.84 15.94 4.11
CA ASN A 97 23.09 17.33 3.71
C ASN A 97 21.87 18.25 3.56
N TRP A 98 20.83 18.01 4.36
CA TRP A 98 19.66 18.86 4.39
C TRP A 98 19.97 20.32 4.75
N SER A 99 19.40 21.23 3.97
CA SER A 99 19.51 22.67 4.19
C SER A 99 18.58 23.15 5.32
N LYS A 100 19.06 24.09 6.15
CA LYS A 100 18.23 24.80 7.13
C LYS A 100 17.62 26.05 6.48
N LYS A 101 16.38 26.38 6.85
CA LYS A 101 15.69 27.60 6.40
C LYS A 101 16.55 28.83 6.67
N GLY A 102 16.94 29.55 5.61
CA GLY A 102 17.68 30.82 5.71
C GLY A 102 19.18 30.74 6.04
N ARG A 103 19.83 29.57 5.99
CA ARG A 103 21.31 29.46 6.12
C ARG A 103 21.92 28.59 5.02
N LYS A 104 23.07 29.02 4.47
CA LYS A 104 23.88 28.20 3.56
C LYS A 104 24.49 27.03 4.33
N GLN A 105 24.10 25.83 3.91
CA GLN A 105 24.56 24.47 4.22
C GLN A 105 25.62 24.33 5.32
N PHE A 106 25.21 23.79 6.47
CA PHE A 106 26.09 23.11 7.43
C PHE A 106 25.96 21.60 7.20
N ARG A 107 27.02 20.83 7.48
CA ARG A 107 26.98 19.36 7.46
C ARG A 107 25.82 18.88 8.34
N SER A 108 24.71 18.53 7.71
CA SER A 108 23.54 18.01 8.40
C SER A 108 23.72 16.51 8.55
N HIS A 109 23.37 16.00 9.73
CA HIS A 109 23.18 14.57 9.94
C HIS A 109 22.23 14.00 8.88
N THR A 110 22.47 12.72 8.56
CA THR A 110 21.59 11.89 7.74
C THR A 110 20.25 11.73 8.45
N HIS A 111 19.16 11.89 7.71
CA HIS A 111 17.81 11.62 8.20
C HIS A 111 17.17 10.53 7.36
N ILE A 112 16.45 9.63 8.02
CA ILE A 112 15.67 8.58 7.39
C ILE A 112 14.24 9.10 7.26
N VAL A 113 13.73 9.15 6.04
CA VAL A 113 12.39 9.69 5.73
C VAL A 113 11.71 8.81 4.69
N VAL A 114 10.38 8.74 4.73
CA VAL A 114 9.59 8.14 3.65
C VAL A 114 9.28 9.23 2.63
N PRO A 115 9.79 9.13 1.39
CA PRO A 115 9.53 10.11 0.35
C PRO A 115 8.14 9.91 -0.25
N TYR A 116 7.65 10.95 -0.92
CA TYR A 116 6.46 10.92 -1.75
C TYR A 116 6.87 10.83 -3.22
N ARG A 117 6.27 9.89 -3.94
CA ARG A 117 6.36 9.75 -5.39
C ARG A 117 5.35 10.70 -6.04
N CYS A 118 5.81 11.49 -7.01
CA CYS A 118 4.98 12.43 -7.76
C CYS A 118 4.51 11.72 -9.04
N LEU A 119 3.24 11.27 -9.08
CA LEU A 119 2.72 10.48 -10.20
C LEU A 119 2.45 11.36 -11.42
N VAL A 120 3.01 10.97 -12.57
CA VAL A 120 2.95 11.75 -13.83
C VAL A 120 1.82 11.22 -14.71
N GLY A 121 0.94 12.11 -15.15
CA GLY A 121 -0.06 11.83 -16.18
C GLY A 121 -1.22 10.95 -15.72
N GLU A 122 -1.75 10.15 -16.64
CA GLU A 122 -2.77 9.15 -16.32
C GLU A 122 -2.15 8.06 -15.44
N PHE A 123 -2.90 7.63 -14.43
CA PHE A 123 -2.42 6.61 -13.51
C PHE A 123 -2.21 5.28 -14.23
N VAL A 124 -1.00 4.75 -14.11
CA VAL A 124 -0.62 3.40 -14.52
C VAL A 124 -0.09 2.71 -13.26
N SER A 125 -0.53 1.47 -13.04
CA SER A 125 -0.06 0.69 -11.90
C SER A 125 1.41 0.30 -12.07
N ASP A 126 2.09 0.00 -10.96
CA ASP A 126 3.52 -0.28 -10.98
C ASP A 126 3.80 -1.66 -11.58
N ALA A 127 4.87 -1.76 -12.38
CA ALA A 127 5.30 -3.06 -12.89
C ALA A 127 6.11 -3.81 -11.82
N LEU A 128 5.44 -4.59 -10.98
CA LEU A 128 6.09 -5.39 -9.93
C LEU A 128 6.87 -6.57 -10.51
N LEU A 129 8.12 -6.72 -10.07
CA LEU A 129 8.92 -7.90 -10.38
C LEU A 129 8.46 -9.08 -9.53
N VAL A 130 8.31 -10.25 -10.16
CA VAL A 130 7.91 -11.49 -9.48
C VAL A 130 9.09 -12.46 -9.52
N PRO A 131 9.87 -12.57 -8.43
CA PRO A 131 10.97 -13.52 -8.36
C PRO A 131 10.46 -14.97 -8.38
N ASP A 132 11.38 -15.91 -8.58
CA ASP A 132 11.06 -17.34 -8.57
C ASP A 132 10.42 -17.76 -7.23
N LYS A 133 9.44 -18.68 -7.32
CA LYS A 133 8.62 -19.17 -6.20
C LYS A 133 7.71 -18.13 -5.54
N CYS A 134 7.73 -16.89 -5.98
CA CYS A 134 6.81 -15.86 -5.52
C CYS A 134 5.50 -15.88 -6.31
N LYS A 135 4.45 -15.31 -5.73
CA LYS A 135 3.12 -15.23 -6.33
C LYS A 135 2.68 -13.77 -6.42
N PHE A 136 2.26 -13.36 -7.61
CA PHE A 136 1.59 -12.09 -7.82
C PHE A 136 0.10 -12.23 -7.50
N LEU A 137 -0.42 -11.28 -6.73
CA LEU A 137 -1.79 -11.20 -6.27
C LEU A 137 -2.27 -9.75 -6.38
N HIS A 138 -3.58 -9.56 -6.44
CA HIS A 138 -4.18 -8.24 -6.31
C HIS A 138 -5.53 -8.33 -5.61
N GLN A 139 -5.96 -7.23 -5.02
CA GLN A 139 -7.27 -7.08 -4.38
C GLN A 139 -7.84 -5.70 -4.68
N GLU A 140 -9.10 -5.66 -5.11
CA GLU A 140 -9.81 -4.42 -5.45
C GLU A 140 -11.19 -4.37 -4.79
N ARG A 141 -11.60 -3.18 -4.34
CA ARG A 141 -12.90 -2.88 -3.73
C ARG A 141 -13.44 -1.55 -4.25
N MET A 142 -14.36 -1.62 -5.21
CA MET A 142 -14.91 -0.44 -5.89
C MET A 142 -15.77 0.46 -4.98
N ASP A 143 -16.31 -0.10 -3.92
CA ASP A 143 -17.08 0.57 -2.87
C ASP A 143 -16.21 1.37 -1.89
N GLN A 144 -14.89 1.17 -1.92
CA GLN A 144 -13.97 1.76 -0.95
C GLN A 144 -12.97 2.71 -1.61
N CYS A 145 -12.46 3.63 -0.81
CA CYS A 145 -11.47 4.62 -1.23
C CYS A 145 -10.51 4.89 -0.07
N GLU A 146 -9.53 4.00 0.08
CA GLU A 146 -8.69 3.89 1.27
C GLU A 146 -7.28 4.42 1.03
N SER A 147 -6.54 4.63 2.13
CA SER A 147 -5.17 5.16 2.11
C SER A 147 -4.13 4.12 1.69
N HIS A 148 -2.95 4.58 1.30
CA HIS A 148 -1.79 3.71 1.02
C HIS A 148 -1.48 2.74 2.17
N LEU A 149 -1.51 3.22 3.42
CA LEU A 149 -1.25 2.39 4.61
C LEU A 149 -2.29 1.26 4.80
N HIS A 150 -3.56 1.53 4.50
CA HIS A 150 -4.61 0.51 4.56
C HIS A 150 -4.30 -0.64 3.58
N TRP A 151 -4.02 -0.28 2.33
CA TRP A 151 -3.74 -1.25 1.28
C TRP A 151 -2.43 -2.01 1.48
N HIS A 152 -1.41 -1.38 2.05
CA HIS A 152 -0.19 -2.06 2.50
C HIS A 152 -0.51 -3.12 3.57
N THR A 153 -1.37 -2.78 4.54
CA THR A 153 -1.80 -3.71 5.60
C THR A 153 -2.54 -4.91 5.00
N VAL A 154 -3.48 -4.67 4.09
CA VAL A 154 -4.22 -5.71 3.37
C VAL A 154 -3.28 -6.66 2.60
N ALA A 155 -2.32 -6.11 1.86
CA ALA A 155 -1.33 -6.92 1.14
C ALA A 155 -0.48 -7.77 2.09
N LYS A 156 -0.03 -7.17 3.21
CA LYS A 156 0.80 -7.84 4.21
C LYS A 156 0.06 -8.99 4.90
N GLU A 157 -1.18 -8.75 5.31
CA GLU A 157 -2.05 -9.76 5.94
C GLU A 157 -2.36 -10.89 4.96
N SER A 158 -2.65 -10.57 3.70
CA SER A 158 -2.92 -11.58 2.66
C SER A 158 -1.74 -12.52 2.38
N CYS A 159 -0.50 -12.03 2.48
CA CYS A 159 0.69 -12.89 2.43
C CYS A 159 0.87 -13.70 3.72
N GLY A 160 0.64 -13.08 4.88
CA GLY A 160 0.83 -13.68 6.21
C GLY A 160 -0.04 -14.91 6.46
N GLU A 161 -1.26 -14.96 5.92
CA GLU A 161 -2.14 -16.13 5.97
C GLU A 161 -1.56 -17.38 5.26
N ARG A 162 -0.54 -17.20 4.40
CA ARG A 162 -0.02 -18.24 3.49
C ARG A 162 1.43 -18.65 3.73
N THR A 163 1.96 -18.42 4.95
CA THR A 163 3.39 -18.62 5.32
C THR A 163 4.38 -17.94 4.35
N MET A 164 3.93 -16.88 3.67
CA MET A 164 4.71 -16.09 2.72
C MET A 164 4.85 -14.67 3.27
N ASN A 165 5.96 -14.01 2.96
CA ASN A 165 6.20 -12.61 3.29
C ASN A 165 5.85 -11.72 2.09
N LEU A 166 5.36 -10.52 2.39
CA LEU A 166 5.17 -9.47 1.40
C LEU A 166 6.54 -9.02 0.88
N HIS A 167 6.78 -9.20 -0.41
CA HIS A 167 8.03 -8.82 -1.07
C HIS A 167 7.94 -7.42 -1.67
N ASP A 168 6.89 -7.15 -2.44
CA ASP A 168 6.64 -5.84 -3.05
C ASP A 168 5.14 -5.60 -3.27
N TYR A 169 4.73 -4.35 -3.41
CA TYR A 169 3.33 -3.97 -3.64
C TYR A 169 3.18 -2.63 -4.38
N GLY A 170 2.05 -2.45 -5.04
CA GLY A 170 1.67 -1.28 -5.81
C GLY A 170 0.21 -0.94 -5.57
N MET A 171 -0.15 0.34 -5.68
CA MET A 171 -1.53 0.78 -5.53
C MET A 171 -2.32 0.56 -6.83
N LEU A 172 -3.63 0.37 -6.74
CA LEU A 172 -4.53 0.24 -7.89
C LEU A 172 -5.68 1.24 -7.81
N LEU A 173 -6.11 1.72 -8.99
CA LEU A 173 -7.35 2.48 -9.17
C LEU A 173 -7.44 3.70 -8.24
N PRO A 174 -6.78 4.83 -8.57
CA PRO A 174 -6.87 6.03 -7.76
C PRO A 174 -8.32 6.55 -7.71
N CYS A 175 -8.76 6.89 -6.51
CA CYS A 175 -10.09 7.47 -6.26
C CYS A 175 -10.01 8.86 -5.62
N GLY A 176 -8.82 9.28 -5.22
CA GLY A 176 -8.52 10.60 -4.67
C GLY A 176 -7.01 10.84 -4.58
N ILE A 177 -6.63 11.96 -3.98
CA ILE A 177 -5.21 12.27 -3.73
C ILE A 177 -4.70 11.32 -2.65
N ASP A 178 -3.66 10.53 -2.96
CA ASP A 178 -3.12 9.48 -2.09
C ASP A 178 -4.19 8.50 -1.56
N ARG A 179 -5.20 8.21 -2.39
CA ARG A 179 -6.29 7.28 -2.07
C ARG A 179 -6.60 6.36 -3.25
N PHE A 180 -6.83 5.09 -2.94
CA PHE A 180 -6.88 3.99 -3.90
C PHE A 180 -8.02 3.02 -3.60
N ARG A 181 -8.45 2.27 -4.62
CA ARG A 181 -9.50 1.24 -4.51
C ARG A 181 -8.95 -0.18 -4.50
N GLY A 182 -7.65 -0.36 -4.64
CA GLY A 182 -7.04 -1.68 -4.60
C GLY A 182 -5.53 -1.64 -4.42
N VAL A 183 -4.97 -2.84 -4.35
CA VAL A 183 -3.54 -3.11 -4.21
C VAL A 183 -3.17 -4.33 -5.04
N GLU A 184 -2.02 -4.27 -5.69
CA GLU A 184 -1.33 -5.43 -6.27
C GLU A 184 -0.06 -5.70 -5.48
N PHE A 185 0.31 -6.97 -5.32
CA PHE A 185 1.43 -7.34 -4.46
C PHE A 185 2.01 -8.71 -4.79
N VAL A 186 3.26 -8.90 -4.37
CA VAL A 186 4.02 -10.13 -4.56
C VAL A 186 4.32 -10.74 -3.20
N CYS A 187 3.86 -11.98 -2.99
CA CYS A 187 4.20 -12.76 -1.81
C CYS A 187 5.31 -13.76 -2.16
N CYS A 188 6.37 -13.80 -1.35
CA CYS A 188 7.47 -14.75 -1.49
C CYS A 188 7.58 -15.66 -0.25
N PRO A 189 8.06 -16.90 -0.37
CA PRO A 189 8.37 -17.74 0.79
C PRO A 189 9.34 -17.02 1.75
N ALA A 190 9.15 -17.21 3.06
CA ALA A 190 10.10 -16.70 4.05
C ALA A 190 11.47 -17.37 3.85
N GLU A 191 12.55 -16.61 4.03
CA GLU A 191 13.95 -17.02 3.72
C GLU A 191 14.37 -18.39 4.29
N ALA A 192 13.68 -18.93 5.30
CA ALA A 192 13.91 -20.27 5.85
C ALA A 192 13.72 -21.41 4.84
N ASP A 193 13.01 -21.18 3.73
CA ASP A 193 12.82 -22.16 2.64
C ASP A 193 13.73 -21.91 1.42
N ARG A 194 14.66 -20.95 1.48
CA ARG A 194 15.62 -20.67 0.38
C ARG A 194 16.92 -21.46 0.50
N GLU A 195 17.31 -21.86 1.70
CA GLU A 195 18.52 -22.68 1.94
C GLU A 195 18.31 -24.18 1.63
N SER A 196 17.07 -24.64 1.51
CA SER A 196 16.76 -26.06 1.26
C SER A 196 16.78 -26.46 -0.22
N ASP A 197 16.93 -25.50 -1.15
CA ASP A 197 16.81 -25.77 -2.61
C ASP A 197 18.08 -25.40 -3.40
N SER A 198 19.13 -24.92 -2.73
CA SER A 198 20.47 -24.80 -3.31
C SER A 198 21.31 -26.07 -3.15
N THR A 199 20.77 -27.13 -2.53
CA THR A 199 21.49 -28.39 -2.26
C THR A 199 21.15 -29.54 -3.21
N GLU A 200 20.31 -29.35 -4.25
CA GLU A 200 19.94 -30.43 -5.17
C GLU A 200 20.42 -30.27 -6.63
N LEU A 201 21.35 -29.37 -6.92
CA LEU A 201 21.99 -29.28 -8.25
C LEU A 201 23.51 -29.05 -8.20
N GLU A 202 24.24 -29.81 -7.39
CA GLU A 202 25.67 -30.03 -7.61
C GLU A 202 26.01 -31.52 -7.45
N GLY A 203 25.69 -32.26 -8.51
CA GLY A 203 26.01 -33.67 -8.64
C GLY A 203 26.33 -34.01 -10.08
N GLU A 204 27.21 -33.24 -10.74
CA GLU A 204 27.91 -33.64 -11.96
C GLU A 204 29.08 -32.70 -12.26
N GLU A 205 30.28 -33.22 -11.99
CA GLU A 205 31.58 -32.96 -12.61
C GLU A 205 31.71 -31.81 -13.64
N SER A 206 32.55 -30.81 -13.34
CA SER A 206 33.59 -30.41 -14.30
C SER A 206 34.74 -29.64 -13.63
N ASP A 207 35.93 -30.21 -13.78
CA ASP A 207 37.20 -29.69 -13.33
C ASP A 207 37.59 -28.39 -14.04
N VAL A 208 37.70 -27.27 -13.30
CA VAL A 208 38.54 -26.15 -13.72
C VAL A 208 39.39 -25.67 -12.53
N TRP A 209 40.64 -26.09 -12.59
CA TRP A 209 41.74 -25.79 -11.68
C TRP A 209 42.28 -24.38 -11.92
N TRP A 210 42.28 -23.53 -10.90
CA TRP A 210 43.29 -22.47 -10.77
C TRP A 210 43.97 -22.60 -9.39
N GLY A 211 45.11 -23.29 -9.39
CA GLY A 211 46.10 -23.16 -8.34
C GLY A 211 46.60 -21.71 -8.31
N GLY A 212 47.14 -21.19 -7.23
CA GLY A 212 47.55 -21.76 -5.96
C GLY A 212 48.39 -20.69 -5.29
N ALA A 213 48.45 -20.74 -3.95
CA ALA A 213 49.56 -20.31 -3.09
C ALA A 213 49.02 -20.17 -1.67
N GLU A 214 48.85 -21.34 -1.07
CA GLU A 214 49.25 -21.71 0.28
C GLU A 214 50.09 -20.67 1.04
N THR A 215 49.64 -20.33 2.24
CA THR A 215 50.33 -20.62 3.51
C THR A 215 49.22 -20.53 4.56
N GLU A 216 48.78 -21.66 5.13
CA GLU A 216 49.17 -22.16 6.47
C GLU A 216 48.94 -21.07 7.56
N TYR A 217 48.25 -21.27 8.68
CA TYR A 217 48.36 -22.36 9.66
C TYR A 217 47.05 -22.46 10.49
N SER A 218 46.73 -23.72 10.83
CA SER A 218 45.78 -24.27 11.80
C SER A 218 45.56 -23.44 13.09
N ASP A 219 44.34 -23.23 13.56
CA ASP A 219 43.35 -24.19 14.09
C ASP A 219 43.58 -24.53 15.59
N ASN A 220 42.44 -24.66 16.28
CA ASN A 220 42.16 -25.11 17.63
C ASN A 220 42.39 -24.12 18.79
N SER A 221 41.55 -24.07 19.82
CA SER A 221 40.26 -24.70 20.13
C SER A 221 39.93 -24.35 21.59
N MET A 222 38.66 -24.01 21.82
CA MET A 222 37.83 -24.31 23.00
C MET A 222 38.24 -23.96 24.45
N SER A 223 37.37 -23.12 25.03
CA SER A 223 36.55 -23.32 26.24
C SER A 223 37.17 -23.38 27.66
N HIS A 224 36.77 -22.39 28.48
CA HIS A 224 36.21 -22.43 29.86
C HIS A 224 37.02 -23.11 31.00
N PRO A 225 36.71 -22.89 32.31
CA PRO A 225 35.96 -21.82 33.00
C PRO A 225 36.63 -21.35 34.33
N ALA A 226 35.89 -20.50 35.06
CA ALA A 226 35.69 -20.48 36.52
C ALA A 226 36.71 -19.85 37.50
N ASP A 227 36.09 -19.12 38.43
CA ASP A 227 36.39 -18.93 39.85
C ASP A 227 37.36 -17.83 40.34
N THR A 228 36.72 -16.76 40.83
CA THR A 228 36.63 -16.38 42.26
C THR A 228 37.91 -15.96 43.00
N GLU A 229 37.91 -14.65 43.33
CA GLU A 229 38.47 -13.96 44.50
C GLU A 229 39.99 -14.02 44.78
N ARG A 230 40.63 -12.83 44.75
CA ARG A 230 41.38 -12.36 45.93
C ARG A 230 41.55 -10.84 45.96
N ALA A 231 41.35 -10.32 47.16
CA ALA A 231 41.39 -8.92 47.55
C ALA A 231 42.81 -8.41 47.90
N THR A 232 42.86 -7.09 48.14
CA THR A 232 43.84 -6.29 48.92
C THR A 232 45.22 -6.08 48.31
N ALA A 233 45.90 -4.94 48.41
CA ALA A 233 45.63 -3.57 48.88
C ALA A 233 46.89 -2.73 48.56
N GLU A 234 46.83 -1.40 48.81
CA GLU A 234 47.93 -0.42 48.90
C GLU A 234 48.44 0.16 47.56
N ASP A 235 48.70 1.45 47.38
CA ASP A 235 48.36 2.72 48.04
C ASP A 235 48.94 3.85 47.15
N ASN A 236 48.70 5.11 47.53
CA ASN A 236 49.20 6.41 47.00
C ASN A 236 48.19 7.12 46.07
N GLU A 237 47.33 8.00 46.59
CA GLU A 237 47.59 9.38 47.06
C GLU A 237 48.08 10.30 45.95
N ASP A 238 47.19 11.17 45.47
CA ASP A 238 47.48 12.59 45.24
C ASP A 238 46.15 13.36 45.34
N GLU A 239 46.08 14.17 46.40
CA GLU A 239 45.06 15.19 46.65
C GLU A 239 45.31 16.40 45.75
N ASP A 240 44.24 17.04 45.24
CA ASP A 240 44.07 18.48 45.40
C ASP A 240 42.65 18.90 44.99
N GLU A 241 42.11 19.77 45.84
CA GLU A 241 40.70 20.08 46.04
C GLU A 241 40.14 21.18 45.12
N GLN A 242 38.83 21.38 45.30
CA GLN A 242 38.04 22.61 45.21
C GLN A 242 37.18 22.74 43.93
N ALA A 243 35.95 22.22 43.96
CA ALA A 243 34.73 22.80 44.55
C ALA A 243 34.16 23.95 43.72
N GLU A 244 33.11 23.65 42.94
CA GLU A 244 31.96 24.53 42.76
C GLU A 244 30.71 23.64 42.76
N ALA A 245 29.71 24.10 43.48
CA ALA A 245 28.57 23.33 43.96
C ALA A 245 27.25 23.91 43.44
N PHE A 246 26.16 23.16 43.69
CA PHE A 246 24.75 23.61 43.75
C PHE A 246 24.06 23.77 42.37
N GLU A 247 22.88 23.21 42.06
CA GLU A 247 21.85 22.47 42.83
C GLU A 247 21.15 21.41 41.96
N ARG A 248 20.61 20.42 42.68
CA ARG A 248 19.72 19.36 42.23
C ARG A 248 18.30 19.80 42.56
N ASP A 249 17.46 19.94 41.55
CA ASP A 249 16.02 20.11 41.75
C ASP A 249 15.31 18.80 41.39
N GLU A 250 14.74 18.20 42.42
CA GLU A 250 13.88 17.03 42.38
C GLU A 250 12.56 17.42 43.05
N ASN A 251 11.45 16.99 42.42
CA ASN A 251 10.05 16.96 42.87
C ASN A 251 9.13 18.11 42.42
N GLY A 252 7.95 17.73 41.94
CA GLY A 252 6.81 18.62 41.80
C GLY A 252 5.71 18.09 40.87
N ASP A 253 4.93 17.15 41.39
CA ASP A 253 3.63 16.71 40.85
C ASP A 253 2.72 17.88 40.46
N GLY A 254 1.90 17.68 39.43
CA GLY A 254 0.88 18.62 38.99
C GLY A 254 0.02 18.04 37.88
N ASP A 255 -0.85 17.10 38.26
CA ASP A 255 -2.08 16.77 37.54
C ASP A 255 -2.95 18.03 37.44
N GLU A 256 -3.35 18.42 36.24
CA GLU A 256 -4.52 19.26 36.02
C GLU A 256 -5.29 18.69 34.81
N ASP A 257 -6.28 17.86 35.15
CA ASP A 257 -7.41 17.49 34.32
C ASP A 257 -8.25 18.75 34.03
N GLU A 258 -8.45 19.07 32.76
CA GLU A 258 -9.51 20.00 32.34
C GLU A 258 -10.76 19.18 32.02
N GLU A 259 -11.64 19.05 33.02
CA GLU A 259 -13.07 18.87 32.83
C GLU A 259 -13.66 20.21 32.39
N ASP A 260 -14.41 20.25 31.28
CA ASP A 260 -15.42 21.29 31.07
C ASP A 260 -16.58 20.76 30.20
N ASP A 261 -17.74 20.77 30.85
CA ASP A 261 -19.12 21.01 30.39
C ASP A 261 -19.88 19.96 29.56
N ASP A 262 -20.58 19.11 30.32
CA ASP A 262 -21.98 18.72 30.06
C ASP A 262 -22.88 19.97 29.96
N ASP A 263 -23.61 20.12 28.84
CA ASP A 263 -24.83 20.93 28.81
C ASP A 263 -25.95 20.23 28.03
N ASP A 264 -26.90 19.77 28.84
CA ASP A 264 -28.35 19.60 28.72
C ASP A 264 -29.08 19.35 27.37
N VAL A 265 -30.04 18.46 27.52
CA VAL A 265 -31.04 17.96 26.58
C VAL A 265 -32.05 19.05 26.20
N THR A 266 -32.27 19.24 24.89
CA THR A 266 -33.59 19.68 24.39
C THR A 266 -34.05 18.79 23.23
N ASP A 267 -35.02 17.95 23.53
CA ASP A 267 -35.94 17.31 22.59
C ASP A 267 -36.97 18.35 22.14
N GLU A 268 -37.16 18.54 20.82
CA GLU A 268 -38.51 18.71 20.23
C GLU A 268 -38.48 18.66 18.68
N ARG A 269 -38.95 17.51 18.17
CA ARG A 269 -40.01 17.31 17.15
C ARG A 269 -39.93 17.88 15.72
N ASP A 270 -40.01 16.92 14.79
CA ASP A 270 -40.80 16.84 13.54
C ASP A 270 -40.85 18.01 12.55
N SER A 271 -40.36 17.75 11.33
CA SER A 271 -41.20 17.89 10.14
C SER A 271 -40.65 17.13 8.94
N ASP A 272 -41.53 16.27 8.42
CA ASP A 272 -41.41 15.48 7.21
C ASP A 272 -41.33 16.29 5.90
N GLU A 273 -40.71 15.62 4.92
CA GLU A 273 -41.02 15.59 3.48
C GLU A 273 -40.54 16.71 2.52
N ARG A 274 -39.58 16.28 1.67
CA ARG A 274 -39.78 15.97 0.23
C ARG A 274 -39.26 16.96 -0.84
N SER A 275 -38.20 16.47 -1.50
CA SER A 275 -37.89 16.45 -2.95
C SER A 275 -37.96 17.74 -3.79
N ALA A 276 -36.82 18.05 -4.40
CA ALA A 276 -36.77 18.29 -5.85
C ALA A 276 -35.38 17.93 -6.41
N ASN A 277 -35.35 16.89 -7.25
CA ASN A 277 -34.21 16.55 -8.09
C ASN A 277 -34.27 17.42 -9.35
N ILE A 278 -33.13 17.94 -9.80
CA ILE A 278 -32.90 18.25 -11.23
C ILE A 278 -31.62 17.52 -11.65
N ALA A 279 -31.79 16.59 -12.58
CA ALA A 279 -30.75 15.81 -13.23
C ALA A 279 -30.31 16.45 -14.55
N MET A 280 -29.04 16.26 -14.95
CA MET A 280 -28.65 15.78 -16.29
C MET A 280 -27.33 14.99 -16.16
N THR A 281 -27.34 13.65 -16.18
CA THR A 281 -27.17 12.73 -17.33
C THR A 281 -25.74 12.65 -17.90
N THR A 282 -25.03 11.57 -17.55
CA THR A 282 -24.14 10.86 -18.50
C THR A 282 -24.28 9.36 -18.28
N THR A 283 -24.47 8.66 -19.38
CA THR A 283 -24.96 7.29 -19.48
C THR A 283 -23.81 6.28 -19.43
N THR A 284 -23.84 5.34 -18.48
CA THR A 284 -23.10 4.07 -18.57
C THR A 284 -24.06 2.94 -18.22
N THR A 285 -24.10 1.93 -19.08
CA THR A 285 -25.14 0.92 -19.17
C THR A 285 -25.06 -0.08 -18.01
N THR A 286 -25.99 0.02 -17.06
CA THR A 286 -26.19 -0.93 -15.95
C THR A 286 -27.28 -1.93 -16.33
N THR A 287 -26.97 -3.24 -16.33
CA THR A 287 -27.99 -4.28 -16.16
C THR A 287 -28.39 -4.28 -14.69
N THR A 288 -29.63 -3.87 -14.43
CA THR A 288 -30.29 -3.77 -13.14
C THR A 288 -30.65 -5.14 -12.59
N GLU A 289 -29.85 -5.68 -11.68
CA GLU A 289 -30.37 -6.53 -10.60
C GLU A 289 -30.24 -5.71 -9.31
N SER A 290 -31.35 -5.54 -8.61
CA SER A 290 -31.38 -4.77 -7.38
C SER A 290 -30.58 -5.49 -6.30
N VAL A 291 -29.90 -4.73 -5.43
CA VAL A 291 -29.16 -5.27 -4.27
C VAL A 291 -30.02 -6.24 -3.45
N GLU A 292 -31.33 -6.01 -3.40
CA GLU A 292 -32.32 -6.89 -2.76
C GLU A 292 -32.45 -8.27 -3.42
N GLU A 293 -32.32 -8.37 -4.74
CA GLU A 293 -32.38 -9.63 -5.48
C GLU A 293 -31.16 -10.49 -5.18
N VAL A 294 -29.98 -9.87 -5.09
CA VAL A 294 -28.73 -10.56 -4.72
C VAL A 294 -28.83 -11.09 -3.28
N VAL A 295 -29.28 -10.27 -2.33
CA VAL A 295 -29.43 -10.70 -0.93
C VAL A 295 -30.43 -11.84 -0.81
N ARG A 296 -31.56 -11.78 -1.54
CA ARG A 296 -32.55 -12.85 -1.59
C ARG A 296 -31.97 -14.14 -2.15
N ALA A 297 -31.23 -14.08 -3.26
CA ALA A 297 -30.58 -15.23 -3.87
C ALA A 297 -29.58 -15.92 -2.93
N VAL A 298 -28.86 -15.14 -2.11
CA VAL A 298 -27.93 -15.66 -1.11
C VAL A 298 -28.69 -16.31 0.05
N CYS A 299 -29.57 -15.57 0.71
CA CYS A 299 -30.23 -16.03 1.93
C CYS A 299 -31.22 -17.19 1.72
N TRP A 300 -31.73 -17.35 0.49
CA TRP A 300 -32.69 -18.41 0.14
C TRP A 300 -32.04 -19.66 -0.46
N ALA A 301 -30.74 -19.64 -0.72
CA ALA A 301 -30.03 -20.83 -1.16
C ALA A 301 -29.90 -21.85 -0.01
N ARG A 302 -29.86 -23.15 -0.32
CA ARG A 302 -29.53 -24.19 0.67
C ARG A 302 -28.08 -24.09 1.12
N ALA A 303 -27.70 -24.56 2.31
CA ALA A 303 -26.29 -24.68 2.66
C ALA A 303 -25.56 -25.65 1.71
N GLU A 304 -24.36 -25.29 1.27
CA GLU A 304 -23.49 -26.19 0.49
C GLU A 304 -22.11 -26.32 1.14
N SER A 305 -21.79 -27.53 1.60
CA SER A 305 -20.49 -27.85 2.19
C SER A 305 -19.34 -27.77 1.18
N GLY A 306 -19.62 -27.84 -0.12
CA GLY A 306 -18.60 -27.86 -1.17
C GLY A 306 -17.84 -29.20 -1.27
N PRO A 307 -16.91 -29.34 -2.23
CA PRO A 307 -16.25 -30.61 -2.53
C PRO A 307 -15.05 -30.94 -1.63
N CYS A 308 -14.55 -29.97 -0.86
CA CYS A 308 -13.45 -30.20 0.08
C CYS A 308 -13.91 -30.88 1.38
N HIS A 309 -12.97 -31.40 2.15
CA HIS A 309 -13.24 -32.26 3.32
C HIS A 309 -12.82 -31.66 4.67
N ALA A 310 -12.63 -30.34 4.76
CA ALA A 310 -12.44 -29.69 6.06
C ALA A 310 -13.74 -29.73 6.88
N MET A 311 -13.62 -29.66 8.20
CA MET A 311 -14.76 -29.60 9.13
C MET A 311 -14.84 -28.20 9.74
N LEU A 312 -15.16 -27.19 8.91
CA LEU A 312 -15.30 -25.81 9.37
C LEU A 312 -16.74 -25.56 9.80
N GLU A 313 -16.96 -25.23 11.07
CA GLU A 313 -18.27 -24.80 11.55
C GLU A 313 -18.61 -23.43 10.97
N ARG A 314 -19.75 -23.35 10.28
CA ARG A 314 -20.26 -22.15 9.62
C ARG A 314 -21.76 -22.04 9.85
N TRP A 315 -22.31 -20.87 9.56
CA TRP A 315 -23.72 -20.56 9.73
C TRP A 315 -24.39 -20.36 8.37
N TYR A 316 -25.61 -20.84 8.22
CA TYR A 316 -26.43 -20.56 7.04
C TYR A 316 -27.84 -20.17 7.47
N PHE A 317 -28.49 -19.32 6.68
CA PHE A 317 -29.85 -18.89 6.93
C PHE A 317 -30.85 -19.96 6.47
N VAL A 318 -31.83 -20.27 7.32
CA VAL A 318 -32.94 -21.16 6.99
C VAL A 318 -34.20 -20.31 6.83
N PRO A 319 -34.63 -19.96 5.60
CA PRO A 319 -35.79 -19.09 5.36
C PRO A 319 -37.07 -19.60 6.03
N GLU A 320 -37.29 -20.92 6.01
CA GLU A 320 -38.45 -21.58 6.61
C GLU A 320 -38.56 -21.37 8.12
N LYS A 321 -37.42 -21.19 8.80
CA LYS A 321 -37.34 -21.02 10.25
C LYS A 321 -37.04 -19.58 10.65
N GLY A 322 -36.77 -18.70 9.68
CA GLY A 322 -36.36 -17.32 9.90
C GLY A 322 -35.13 -17.17 10.79
N ARG A 323 -34.23 -18.17 10.82
CA ARG A 323 -33.05 -18.18 11.71
C ARG A 323 -31.84 -18.79 11.05
N CYS A 324 -30.68 -18.46 11.58
CA CYS A 324 -29.43 -19.09 11.21
C CYS A 324 -29.25 -20.43 11.94
N ALA A 325 -28.56 -21.36 11.29
CA ALA A 325 -28.23 -22.66 11.85
C ALA A 325 -26.78 -23.03 11.50
N PRO A 326 -26.07 -23.77 12.37
CA PRO A 326 -24.74 -24.23 12.07
C PRO A 326 -24.74 -25.36 11.03
N PHE A 327 -23.71 -25.42 10.21
CA PHE A 327 -23.40 -26.52 9.30
C PHE A 327 -21.88 -26.68 9.14
N LEU A 328 -21.46 -27.83 8.60
CA LEU A 328 -20.05 -28.08 8.31
C LEU A 328 -19.73 -27.71 6.86
N PHE A 329 -18.83 -26.75 6.70
CA PHE A 329 -18.27 -26.35 5.42
C PHE A 329 -16.94 -27.06 5.16
N GLY A 330 -16.81 -27.61 3.97
CA GLY A 330 -15.67 -28.38 3.48
C GLY A 330 -14.39 -27.57 3.29
N GLY A 331 -14.45 -26.23 3.40
CA GLY A 331 -13.29 -25.35 3.26
C GLY A 331 -13.02 -24.87 1.83
N CYS A 332 -13.79 -25.32 0.83
CA CYS A 332 -13.73 -24.77 -0.51
C CYS A 332 -15.08 -24.93 -1.25
N GLY A 333 -15.32 -24.08 -2.24
CA GLY A 333 -16.55 -24.10 -3.04
C GLY A 333 -17.79 -23.73 -2.22
N GLY A 334 -18.92 -24.37 -2.55
CA GLY A 334 -20.21 -24.07 -1.95
C GLY A 334 -20.83 -22.77 -2.49
N ASN A 335 -21.88 -22.32 -1.83
CA ASN A 335 -22.58 -21.09 -2.18
C ASN A 335 -22.45 -20.04 -1.08
N ARG A 336 -23.05 -18.87 -1.32
CA ARG A 336 -22.93 -17.68 -0.46
C ARG A 336 -23.79 -17.75 0.82
N ASN A 337 -24.65 -18.75 1.00
CA ASN A 337 -25.36 -18.95 2.27
C ASN A 337 -24.43 -19.66 3.27
N ASN A 338 -23.32 -19.01 3.59
CA ASN A 338 -22.21 -19.52 4.39
C ASN A 338 -21.55 -18.34 5.10
N PHE A 339 -21.76 -18.26 6.41
CA PHE A 339 -21.35 -17.16 7.26
C PHE A 339 -20.46 -17.66 8.40
N GLU A 340 -19.58 -16.82 8.90
CA GLU A 340 -18.63 -17.19 9.96
C GLU A 340 -19.26 -17.14 11.37
N SER A 341 -20.30 -16.32 11.56
CA SER A 341 -21.03 -16.21 12.83
C SER A 341 -22.54 -16.18 12.64
N GLU A 342 -23.28 -16.51 13.71
CA GLU A 342 -24.74 -16.46 13.74
C GLU A 342 -25.24 -15.02 13.56
N GLU A 343 -24.58 -14.07 14.21
CA GLU A 343 -24.95 -12.65 14.21
C GLU A 343 -24.80 -12.05 12.81
N TYR A 344 -23.73 -12.39 12.10
CA TYR A 344 -23.52 -11.90 10.74
C TYR A 344 -24.55 -12.49 9.76
N CYS A 345 -24.84 -13.78 9.90
CA CYS A 345 -25.90 -14.43 9.15
C CYS A 345 -27.27 -13.77 9.37
N LEU A 346 -27.61 -13.46 10.62
CA LEU A 346 -28.87 -12.78 10.96
C LEU A 346 -28.88 -11.34 10.44
N ALA A 347 -27.80 -10.59 10.56
CA ALA A 347 -27.71 -9.21 10.08
C ALA A 347 -27.95 -9.12 8.56
N VAL A 348 -27.41 -10.08 7.79
CA VAL A 348 -27.54 -10.11 6.32
C VAL A 348 -28.91 -10.62 5.87
N CYS A 349 -29.47 -11.62 6.54
CA CYS A 349 -30.64 -12.35 6.04
C CYS A 349 -31.97 -12.07 6.76
N SER A 350 -31.95 -11.50 7.97
CA SER A 350 -33.19 -11.25 8.75
C SER A 350 -34.13 -10.23 8.10
N SER A 351 -33.58 -9.25 7.38
CA SER A 351 -34.35 -8.23 6.64
C SER A 351 -34.96 -8.74 5.33
N SER A 352 -34.60 -9.96 4.90
CA SER A 352 -35.07 -10.57 3.64
C SER A 352 -36.36 -11.37 3.78
N LEU A 353 -36.94 -11.44 4.99
CA LEU A 353 -38.23 -12.08 5.23
C LEU A 353 -39.36 -11.14 4.79
N PRO A 354 -40.14 -11.46 3.75
CA PRO A 354 -41.38 -10.73 3.50
C PRO A 354 -42.29 -10.95 4.70
N THR A 355 -42.65 -9.87 5.40
CA THR A 355 -43.71 -9.84 6.40
C THR A 355 -44.95 -10.47 5.77
N MET A 356 -45.30 -11.71 6.16
CA MET A 356 -46.60 -12.27 5.87
C MET A 356 -47.63 -11.38 6.57
N ALA A 357 -48.23 -10.46 5.82
CA ALA A 357 -49.38 -9.70 6.27
C ALA A 357 -50.49 -10.70 6.66
N PRO A 358 -51.19 -10.49 7.79
CA PRO A 358 -52.30 -11.34 8.18
C PRO A 358 -53.41 -11.26 7.12
N SER A 359 -53.87 -12.42 6.66
CA SER A 359 -54.98 -12.54 5.71
C SER A 359 -56.25 -11.89 6.25
N PRO A 360 -57.02 -11.15 5.44
CA PRO A 360 -58.33 -10.63 5.84
C PRO A 360 -59.32 -11.79 6.02
N PRO A 361 -60.35 -11.63 6.89
CA PRO A 361 -61.25 -12.71 7.24
C PRO A 361 -62.13 -13.10 6.04
N ASP A 362 -62.28 -14.41 5.84
CA ASP A 362 -63.19 -15.01 4.87
C ASP A 362 -64.61 -14.45 5.05
N ALA A 363 -65.15 -13.89 3.97
CA ALA A 363 -66.57 -13.65 3.83
C ALA A 363 -67.27 -15.01 3.63
N VAL A 364 -68.01 -15.44 4.66
CA VAL A 364 -69.03 -16.48 4.53
C VAL A 364 -70.40 -15.82 4.30
N ASP A 365 -70.98 -16.21 3.16
CA ASP A 365 -72.34 -16.05 2.60
C ASP A 365 -73.39 -15.28 3.43
#